data_AF-A0AA40GCE5-F1
#
_entry.id   AF-A0AA40GCE5-F1
#
_cell.length_a   1.000
_cell.length_b   1.000
_cell.length_c   1.000
_cell.angle_alpha   90.00
_cell.angle_beta   90.00
_cell.angle_gamma   90.00
#
_symmetry.space_group_name_H-M   'P 1'
#
loop_
_entity.id
_entity.type
_entity.pdbx_description
1 polymer ?
#
loop_
_entity_poly.entity_id
_entity_poly.type
_entity_poly.pdbx_seq_one_letter_code
_entity_poly.pdbx_strand_id
1 'polypeptide(L)'
;MAMNDDFNFAELCRLCSLKSNHQLQIFDKEGEQRQLLFKIRSCIPAVITKEDALPKNICQRCVYKLDMFYEFRVSCMTTDTVLKNYADSLKHLAASVNQVLARATWFTTGSKCLTNGGDSALNKGGLKVWRKAHVGISQW
;
A
#
# COMPACT_ATOMS: atom_id res chain seq x y z
N MET A 1 34.62 -31.88 -29.17
CA MET A 1 33.55 -32.09 -30.17
C MET A 1 32.38 -32.68 -29.40
N ALA A 2 31.24 -32.05 -29.12
CA ALA A 2 30.64 -30.78 -29.50
C ALA A 2 30.00 -30.15 -28.24
N MET A 3 30.15 -28.83 -28.03
CA MET A 3 29.32 -28.11 -27.07
C MET A 3 28.06 -27.66 -27.81
N ASN A 4 27.07 -28.55 -27.89
CA ASN A 4 25.69 -28.14 -28.13
C ASN A 4 25.07 -27.87 -26.76
N ASP A 5 25.37 -26.70 -26.20
CA ASP A 5 24.42 -26.09 -25.27
C ASP A 5 23.33 -25.48 -26.15
N ASP A 6 22.41 -26.34 -26.59
CA ASP A 6 21.16 -25.90 -27.19
C ASP A 6 20.49 -24.98 -26.17
N PHE A 7 20.51 -23.68 -26.44
CA PHE A 7 19.82 -22.66 -25.66
C PHE A 7 18.32 -22.93 -25.72
N ASN A 8 17.83 -23.86 -24.88
CA ASN A 8 16.43 -24.19 -24.81
C ASN A 8 15.71 -23.07 -24.05
N PHE A 9 15.14 -22.13 -24.80
CA PHE A 9 14.40 -21.00 -24.28
C PHE A 9 13.29 -21.42 -23.29
N ALA A 10 12.69 -22.61 -23.49
CA ALA A 10 11.66 -23.13 -22.60
C ALA A 10 12.18 -23.48 -21.19
N GLU A 11 13.48 -23.76 -21.03
CA GLU A 11 14.14 -24.09 -19.76
C GLU A 11 14.62 -22.86 -18.99
N LEU A 12 14.34 -21.65 -19.47
CA LEU A 12 14.73 -20.44 -18.76
C LEU A 12 13.69 -20.08 -17.69
N CYS A 13 14.17 -19.59 -16.55
CA CYS A 13 13.29 -19.01 -15.54
C CYS A 13 12.66 -17.71 -16.07
N ARG A 14 11.34 -17.59 -15.97
CA ARG A 14 10.55 -16.43 -16.37
C ARG A 14 10.97 -15.12 -15.70
N LEU A 15 11.49 -15.18 -14.48
CA LEU A 15 11.82 -13.99 -13.69
C LEU A 15 13.30 -13.57 -13.76
N CYS A 16 14.23 -14.50 -13.97
CA CYS A 16 15.66 -14.19 -13.99
C CYS A 16 16.39 -14.60 -15.26
N SER A 17 15.71 -15.28 -16.19
CA SER A 17 16.27 -15.78 -17.45
C SER A 17 17.47 -16.71 -17.30
N LEU A 18 17.65 -17.32 -16.13
CA LEU A 18 18.68 -18.32 -15.87
C LEU A 18 18.10 -19.73 -15.97
N LYS A 19 18.88 -20.65 -16.55
CA LYS A 19 18.60 -22.09 -16.55
C LYS A 19 18.80 -22.66 -15.14
N SER A 20 17.97 -23.62 -14.76
CA SER A 20 18.08 -24.29 -13.47
C SER A 20 17.60 -25.73 -13.59
N ASN A 21 18.25 -26.64 -12.88
CA ASN A 21 17.85 -28.05 -12.84
C ASN A 21 16.54 -28.27 -12.05
N HIS A 22 16.14 -27.31 -11.21
CA HIS A 22 14.93 -27.39 -10.39
C HIS A 22 14.03 -26.20 -10.71
N GLN A 23 13.00 -26.46 -11.52
CA GLN A 23 12.03 -25.48 -11.96
C GLN A 23 10.61 -25.97 -11.72
N LEU A 24 9.73 -25.02 -11.50
CA LEU A 24 8.29 -25.22 -11.37
C LEU A 24 7.60 -24.55 -12.55
N GLN A 25 6.51 -25.13 -13.03
CA GLN A 25 5.68 -24.48 -14.03
C GLN A 25 4.75 -23.48 -13.33
N ILE A 26 4.63 -22.27 -13.88
CA ILE A 26 3.79 -21.21 -13.29
C ILE A 26 2.31 -21.57 -13.33
N PHE A 27 1.92 -22.42 -14.30
CA PHE A 27 0.53 -22.72 -14.66
C PHE A 27 0.12 -24.17 -14.41
N ASP A 28 0.96 -24.96 -13.75
CA ASP A 28 0.60 -26.31 -13.33
C ASP A 28 -0.10 -26.32 -11.96
N LYS A 29 -0.42 -27.52 -11.46
CA LYS A 29 -1.09 -27.70 -10.17
C LYS A 29 -0.26 -27.19 -9.00
N GLU A 30 1.06 -27.38 -9.04
CA GLU A 30 1.94 -26.92 -7.96
C GLU A 30 2.03 -25.39 -7.95
N GLY A 31 2.13 -24.77 -9.13
CA GLY A 31 2.13 -23.32 -9.30
C GLY A 31 0.81 -22.67 -8.85
N GLU A 32 -0.32 -23.32 -9.11
CA GLU A 32 -1.64 -22.91 -8.61
C GLU A 32 -1.74 -23.04 -7.08
N GLN A 33 -1.33 -24.18 -6.53
CA GLN A 33 -1.31 -24.43 -5.08
C GLN A 33 -0.44 -23.41 -4.33
N ARG A 34 0.72 -23.06 -4.89
CA ARG A 34 1.63 -22.05 -4.32
C ARG A 34 1.21 -20.61 -4.62
N GLN A 35 0.15 -20.41 -5.40
CA GLN A 35 -0.37 -19.11 -5.81
C GLN A 35 0.67 -18.25 -6.57
N LEU A 36 1.52 -18.87 -7.39
CA LEU A 36 2.66 -18.20 -8.01
C LEU A 36 2.23 -16.99 -8.85
N LEU A 37 1.24 -17.16 -9.72
CA LEU A 37 0.78 -16.10 -10.60
C LEU A 37 0.23 -14.89 -9.83
N PHE A 38 -0.51 -15.15 -8.75
CA PHE A 38 -1.06 -14.12 -7.88
C PHE A 38 0.05 -13.35 -7.15
N LYS A 39 1.03 -14.08 -6.57
CA LYS A 39 2.17 -13.45 -5.89
C LYS A 39 3.02 -12.63 -6.85
N ILE A 40 3.27 -13.12 -8.06
CA ILE A 40 4.03 -12.37 -9.09
C ILE A 40 3.32 -11.05 -9.38
N ARG A 41 2.02 -11.09 -9.69
CA ARG A 41 1.23 -9.88 -9.99
C ARG A 41 1.17 -8.91 -8.81
N SER A 42 1.19 -9.43 -7.59
CA SER A 42 1.17 -8.60 -6.37
C SER A 42 2.50 -7.90 -6.10
N CYS A 43 3.62 -8.47 -6.53
CA CYS A 43 4.96 -7.98 -6.18
C CYS A 43 5.69 -7.32 -7.35
N ILE A 44 5.33 -7.66 -8.59
CA ILE A 44 6.04 -7.27 -9.81
C ILE A 44 4.99 -6.76 -10.81
N PRO A 45 5.21 -5.61 -11.46
CA PRO A 45 4.32 -5.05 -12.49
C PRO A 45 4.48 -5.81 -13.81
N ALA A 46 4.37 -7.14 -13.79
CA ALA A 46 4.56 -8.00 -14.93
C ALA A 46 3.25 -8.69 -15.30
N VAL A 47 2.87 -8.58 -16.58
CA VAL A 47 1.74 -9.32 -17.15
C VAL A 47 2.25 -10.68 -17.61
N ILE A 48 1.93 -11.71 -16.85
CA ILE A 48 2.23 -13.11 -17.19
C ILE A 48 0.93 -13.83 -17.56
N THR A 49 0.92 -14.47 -18.74
CA THR A 49 -0.25 -15.12 -19.35
C THR A 49 0.13 -16.50 -19.88
N LYS A 50 -0.84 -17.39 -20.10
CA LYS A 50 -0.55 -18.71 -20.68
C LYS A 50 -0.22 -18.60 -22.16
N GLU A 51 -0.76 -17.58 -22.81
CA GLU A 51 -0.73 -17.32 -24.24
C GLU A 51 0.56 -16.62 -24.70
N ASP A 52 1.32 -16.01 -23.79
CA ASP A 52 2.58 -15.37 -24.16
C ASP A 52 3.64 -16.38 -24.64
N ALA A 53 4.45 -15.99 -25.63
CA ALA A 53 5.52 -16.83 -26.18
C ALA A 53 6.81 -16.74 -25.33
N LEU A 54 6.67 -16.83 -24.00
CA LEU A 54 7.75 -16.65 -23.03
C LEU A 54 7.83 -17.86 -22.08
N PRO A 55 8.97 -18.09 -21.39
CA PRO A 55 9.18 -19.30 -20.62
C PRO A 55 8.16 -19.44 -19.50
N LYS A 56 7.58 -20.64 -19.35
CA LYS A 56 6.53 -20.91 -18.35
C LYS A 56 7.10 -21.47 -17.03
N ASN A 57 8.42 -21.56 -16.95
CA ASN A 57 9.16 -22.07 -15.81
C ASN A 57 9.57 -20.96 -14.85
N ILE A 58 9.64 -21.26 -13.56
CA ILE A 58 10.26 -20.43 -12.54
C ILE A 58 11.23 -21.28 -11.72
N CYS A 59 12.44 -20.79 -11.49
CA CYS A 59 13.42 -21.51 -10.68
C CYS A 59 13.15 -21.34 -9.18
N GLN A 60 13.59 -22.31 -8.37
CA GLN A 60 13.41 -22.31 -6.92
C GLN A 60 13.90 -21.02 -6.23
N ARG A 61 15.04 -20.47 -6.68
CA ARG A 61 15.57 -19.20 -6.15
C ARG A 61 14.61 -18.02 -6.36
N CYS A 62 13.93 -17.99 -7.50
CA CYS A 62 12.94 -16.95 -7.81
C CYS A 62 11.65 -17.15 -7.00
N VAL A 63 11.21 -18.39 -6.81
CA VAL A 63 10.06 -18.71 -5.93
C VAL A 63 10.32 -18.27 -4.50
N TYR A 64 11.47 -18.64 -3.93
CA TYR A 64 11.84 -18.25 -2.57
C TYR A 64 11.85 -16.73 -2.38
N LYS A 65 12.48 -15.99 -3.31
CA LYS A 65 12.48 -14.53 -3.28
C LYS A 65 11.08 -13.95 -3.40
N LEU A 66 10.26 -14.52 -4.28
CA LEU A 66 8.88 -14.09 -4.50
C LEU A 66 8.06 -14.25 -3.22
N ASP A 67 8.18 -15.38 -2.54
CA ASP A 67 7.50 -15.62 -1.26
C ASP A 67 7.93 -14.61 -0.20
N MET A 68 9.24 -14.39 -0.04
CA MET A 68 9.75 -13.37 0.89
C MET A 68 9.24 -11.96 0.57
N PHE A 69 9.23 -11.56 -0.71
CA PHE A 69 8.71 -10.25 -1.10
C PHE A 69 7.22 -10.12 -0.85
N TYR A 70 6.45 -11.18 -1.12
CA TYR A 70 5.02 -11.19 -0.88
C TYR A 70 4.69 -11.06 0.61
N GLU A 71 5.35 -11.83 1.47
CA GLU A 71 5.19 -11.74 2.92
C GLU A 71 5.56 -10.36 3.45
N PHE A 72 6.69 -9.81 3.00
CA PHE A 72 7.10 -8.46 3.34
C PHE A 72 6.06 -7.42 2.93
N ARG A 73 5.54 -7.51 1.69
CA ARG A 73 4.48 -6.62 1.19
C ARG A 73 3.22 -6.69 2.07
N VAL A 74 2.75 -7.90 2.41
CA VAL A 74 1.57 -8.09 3.26
C VAL A 74 1.79 -7.48 4.65
N SER A 75 2.98 -7.67 5.22
CA SER A 75 3.35 -7.06 6.50
C SER A 75 3.28 -5.54 6.42
N CYS A 76 3.90 -4.92 5.41
CA CYS A 76 3.84 -3.47 5.22
C CYS A 76 2.41 -2.93 5.07
N MET A 77 1.56 -3.60 4.28
CA MET A 77 0.16 -3.19 4.10
C MET A 77 -0.66 -3.29 5.39
N THR A 78 -0.40 -4.35 6.18
CA THR A 78 -1.05 -4.54 7.48
C THR A 78 -0.61 -3.45 8.45
N THR A 79 0.69 -3.18 8.53
CA THR A 79 1.24 -2.11 9.36
C THR A 79 0.72 -0.75 8.96
N ASP A 80 0.66 -0.42 7.66
CA ASP A 80 0.11 0.84 7.16
C ASP A 80 -1.35 1.03 7.62
N THR A 81 -2.16 -0.02 7.54
CA THR A 81 -3.56 0.01 8.04
C THR A 81 -3.61 0.28 9.55
N VAL A 82 -2.79 -0.42 10.33
CA VAL A 82 -2.72 -0.22 11.79
C VAL A 82 -2.28 1.20 12.15
N LEU A 83 -1.27 1.73 11.48
CA LEU A 83 -0.76 3.08 11.72
C LEU A 83 -1.81 4.15 11.37
N LYS A 84 -2.56 3.97 10.28
CA LYS A 84 -3.67 4.85 9.92
C LYS A 84 -4.76 4.86 10.99
N ASN A 85 -5.17 3.69 11.47
CA ASN A 85 -6.16 3.56 12.53
C ASN A 85 -5.71 4.22 13.85
N TYR A 86 -4.42 4.08 14.18
CA TYR A 86 -3.84 4.73 15.36
C TYR A 86 -3.87 6.24 15.22
N ALA A 87 -3.42 6.77 14.07
CA ALA A 87 -3.44 8.20 13.78
C ALA A 87 -4.86 8.77 13.85
N ASP A 88 -5.87 8.06 13.34
CA ASP A 88 -7.26 8.51 13.38
C ASP A 88 -7.84 8.48 14.80
N SER A 89 -7.53 7.45 15.59
CA SER A 89 -7.91 7.37 17.00
C SER A 89 -7.34 8.53 17.83
N LEU A 90 -6.07 8.89 17.58
CA LEU A 90 -5.43 10.04 18.23
C LEU A 90 -6.10 11.36 17.86
N LYS A 91 -6.48 11.56 16.58
CA LYS A 91 -7.22 12.75 16.15
C LYS A 91 -8.58 12.87 16.85
N HIS A 92 -9.31 11.77 16.98
CA HIS A 92 -10.60 11.74 17.67
C HIS A 92 -10.46 12.05 19.17
N LEU A 93 -9.43 11.51 19.81
CA LEU A 93 -9.14 11.82 21.21
C LEU A 93 -8.81 13.30 21.39
N ALA A 94 -7.92 13.85 20.56
CA ALA A 94 -7.56 15.26 20.60
C ALA A 94 -8.77 16.19 20.40
N ALA A 95 -9.65 15.86 19.45
CA ALA A 95 -10.89 16.59 19.24
C ALA A 95 -11.83 16.55 20.46
N SER A 96 -11.92 15.39 21.12
CA SER A 96 -12.76 15.21 22.31
C SER A 96 -12.23 16.01 23.50
N VAL A 97 -10.92 16.01 23.73
CA VAL A 97 -10.27 16.84 24.75
C VAL A 97 -10.49 18.32 24.47
N ASN A 98 -10.30 18.75 23.22
CA ASN A 98 -10.53 20.14 22.84
C ASN A 98 -11.99 20.56 23.06
N GLN A 99 -12.95 19.67 22.79
CA GLN A 99 -14.36 19.93 23.09
C GLN A 99 -14.58 20.12 24.60
N VAL A 100 -14.03 19.25 25.46
CA VAL A 100 -14.15 19.39 26.92
C VAL A 100 -13.50 20.68 27.42
N LEU A 101 -12.32 21.04 26.92
CA LEU A 101 -11.63 22.29 27.27
C LEU A 101 -12.42 23.53 26.81
N ALA A 102 -12.96 23.49 25.60
CA ALA A 102 -13.90 24.51 25.13
C ALA A 102 -15.09 24.60 26.10
N ARG A 103 -15.59 23.47 26.63
CA ARG A 103 -16.67 23.44 27.63
C ARG A 103 -16.36 24.04 28.98
N ALA A 104 -15.17 23.79 29.50
CA ALA A 104 -14.75 24.36 30.77
C ALA A 104 -14.54 25.89 30.67
N THR A 105 -14.10 26.39 29.51
CA THR A 105 -13.76 27.82 29.33
C THR A 105 -14.97 28.73 29.10
N TRP A 106 -16.12 28.22 28.64
CA TRP A 106 -17.35 29.02 28.59
C TRP A 106 -18.05 29.21 29.95
N PHE A 107 -17.75 28.40 30.97
CA PHE A 107 -18.28 28.65 32.32
C PHE A 107 -17.50 29.71 33.08
N THR A 108 -16.19 29.85 32.87
CA THR A 108 -15.37 30.85 33.57
C THR A 108 -15.43 32.24 32.95
N THR A 109 -15.84 32.34 31.67
CA THR A 109 -16.12 33.63 31.01
C THR A 109 -17.61 33.99 31.08
N GLY A 110 -18.31 33.49 32.12
CA GLY A 110 -19.71 33.79 32.45
C GLY A 110 -19.89 34.86 33.54
N SER A 111 -18.83 35.57 33.94
CA SER A 111 -18.91 36.79 34.78
C SER A 111 -18.26 37.97 34.07
N LYS A 112 -18.92 38.49 33.02
CA LYS A 112 -18.77 39.90 32.65
C LYS A 112 -20.04 40.61 33.12
N CYS A 113 -19.93 41.28 34.26
CA CYS A 113 -20.90 42.28 34.66
C CYS A 113 -21.05 43.30 33.51
N LEU A 114 -22.30 43.60 33.17
CA LEU A 114 -22.70 44.68 32.28
C LEU A 114 -21.96 45.97 32.67
N THR A 115 -21.14 46.48 31.77
CA THR A 115 -20.84 47.91 31.71
C THR A 115 -21.01 48.36 30.28
N ASN A 116 -21.79 49.43 30.14
CA ASN A 116 -22.23 50.02 28.88
C ASN A 116 -21.04 50.57 28.06
N GLY A 117 -21.16 50.48 26.73
CA GLY A 117 -20.63 51.48 25.81
C GLY A 117 -19.48 51.05 24.88
N GLY A 118 -19.69 51.27 23.58
CA GLY A 118 -18.61 51.66 22.65
C GLY A 118 -18.22 50.64 21.58
N ASP A 119 -18.40 51.04 20.33
CA ASP A 119 -18.07 50.32 19.09
C ASP A 119 -16.63 49.79 18.99
N SER A 120 -16.45 48.66 18.30
CA SER A 120 -15.79 48.59 16.97
C SER A 120 -15.29 47.19 16.61
N ALA A 121 -15.31 46.93 15.32
CA ALA A 121 -15.12 45.66 14.63
C ALA A 121 -13.77 44.96 14.88
N LEU A 122 -13.76 43.62 14.84
CA LEU A 122 -12.62 42.89 14.27
C LEU A 122 -13.03 41.56 13.60
N ASN A 123 -13.18 41.68 12.29
CA ASN A 123 -12.74 40.78 11.22
C ASN A 123 -13.03 39.26 11.29
N LYS A 124 -13.97 38.84 10.44
CA LYS A 124 -14.15 37.47 9.97
C LYS A 124 -13.07 37.13 8.92
N GLY A 125 -12.16 36.21 9.24
CA GLY A 125 -11.40 35.44 8.26
C GLY A 125 -11.44 33.96 8.71
N GLY A 126 -12.05 33.00 8.01
CA GLY A 126 -12.05 32.83 6.57
C GLY A 126 -10.87 31.94 6.17
N LEU A 127 -10.75 30.71 6.69
CA LEU A 127 -9.80 29.73 6.17
C LEU A 127 -10.51 28.59 5.43
N LYS A 128 -10.60 28.86 4.13
CA LYS A 128 -10.90 28.05 2.97
C LYS A 128 -10.81 26.53 3.14
N VAL A 129 -11.95 25.90 2.87
CA VAL A 129 -12.09 24.59 2.24
C VAL A 129 -11.06 24.42 1.13
N TRP A 130 -10.13 23.47 1.27
CA TRP A 130 -9.41 22.88 0.14
C TRP A 130 -10.03 21.52 -0.16
N ARG A 131 -11.08 21.54 -0.97
CA ARG A 131 -11.60 20.37 -1.66
C ARG A 131 -11.08 20.43 -3.10
N LYS A 132 -10.08 19.59 -3.41
CA LYS A 132 -9.80 18.89 -4.68
C LYS A 132 -8.29 18.75 -4.91
N ALA A 133 -7.82 17.52 -4.73
CA ALA A 133 -6.87 16.92 -5.66
C ALA A 133 -7.46 15.55 -6.04
N HIS A 134 -8.22 15.54 -7.14
CA HIS A 134 -8.31 14.35 -7.96
C HIS A 134 -6.95 14.22 -8.66
N VAL A 135 -6.18 13.22 -8.26
CA VAL A 135 -5.28 12.54 -9.18
C VAL A 135 -5.63 11.07 -9.06
N GLY A 136 -6.38 10.59 -10.04
CA GLY A 136 -6.38 9.16 -10.32
C GLY A 136 -5.00 8.81 -10.85
N ILE A 137 -4.35 7.84 -10.23
CA ILE A 137 -3.27 7.06 -10.83
C ILE A 137 -3.55 5.60 -10.51
N SER A 138 -3.84 4.89 -11.59
CA SER A 138 -3.81 3.43 -11.73
C SER A 138 -2.43 2.86 -11.39
N GLN A 139 -2.37 1.55 -11.10
CA GLN A 139 -1.17 0.78 -10.69
C GLN A 139 -0.64 1.21 -9.32
N TRP A 140 -0.43 0.32 -8.34
CA TRP A 140 0.31 -0.95 -8.37
C TRP A 140 -0.30 -2.02 -7.47
#